data_AF-A0A957LIY7-F1
#
_entry.id   AF-A0A957LIY7-F1
#
_cell.length_a   1.000
_cell.length_b   1.000
_cell.length_c   1.000
_cell.angle_alpha   90.00
_cell.angle_beta   90.00
_cell.angle_gamma   90.00
#
_symmetry.space_group_name_H-M   'P 1'
#
loop_
_entity.id
_entity.type
_entity.pdbx_description
1 polymer ?
#
loop_
_entity_poly.entity_id
_entity_poly.type
_entity_poly.pdbx_seq_one_letter_code
_entity_poly.pdbx_strand_id
1 'polypeptide(L)'
;LNKLENAIVNGNHVYITDTRFNRSDRSYPAHGINIANENARSTLPRSNNIILSNNLIVGTGAGIRYWHDTRGGYEDNNYRDFQVVNNVIIGTHKQPIDFEDVPSDYIQPSNATLHNNIIFRGLNGDKGNIGDLSAWTISHNNWPDGIPSFAQEPNSFSADPMFVNPDFLGDATGFQLQEGSSSIGRGTSINDVPADFWGNAHASQPSLGIHEGAAGTVNPNPTPNPTPNPTPNPGEGTTNRAPGLYVATNGSDSTGNGSWENPYRTIEKAASKASAGQTVYVRGGTYTQVMQTVKANGTSNDWITIRPYENEQVILDGEGAGIDESKSIINISGSSYVIFQGFEVRNSTGRGISVYESEHIIIRDNKVHDVQTRGIGGSGHYLTFEGNEVWNAVR
;
A
#
# COMPACT_ATOMS: atom_id res chain seq x y z
N LEU A 1 10.04 -2.25 -1.24
CA LEU A 1 9.86 -2.62 0.18
C LEU A 1 11.05 -3.47 0.55
N ASN A 2 11.82 -3.07 1.55
CA ASN A 2 13.12 -3.68 1.80
C ASN A 2 13.24 -4.20 3.23
N LYS A 3 13.67 -5.47 3.43
CA LYS A 3 13.88 -6.07 4.76
C LYS A 3 12.69 -5.88 5.70
N LEU A 4 11.58 -6.52 5.35
CA LEU A 4 10.32 -6.41 6.08
C LEU A 4 10.04 -7.65 6.92
N GLU A 5 9.78 -7.46 8.20
CA GLU A 5 9.21 -8.52 9.03
C GLU A 5 7.81 -8.14 9.49
N ASN A 6 6.85 -9.05 9.38
CA ASN A 6 5.45 -8.83 9.77
C ASN A 6 4.84 -7.64 9.01
N ALA A 7 4.80 -7.69 7.68
CA ALA A 7 4.29 -6.59 6.87
C ALA A 7 2.98 -6.94 6.17
N ILE A 8 2.08 -5.96 6.12
CA ILE A 8 0.78 -6.07 5.46
C ILE A 8 0.69 -4.99 4.38
N VAL A 9 0.37 -5.38 3.16
CA VAL A 9 0.06 -4.48 2.05
C VAL A 9 -1.33 -4.85 1.57
N ASN A 10 -2.34 -4.10 2.03
CA ASN A 10 -3.74 -4.46 1.89
C ASN A 10 -4.57 -3.38 1.21
N GLY A 11 -5.35 -3.71 0.18
CA GLY A 11 -6.35 -2.75 -0.33
C GLY A 11 -5.75 -1.52 -1.02
N ASN A 12 -4.52 -1.59 -1.54
CA ASN A 12 -3.91 -0.44 -2.24
C ASN A 12 -4.29 -0.46 -3.72
N HIS A 13 -4.52 0.73 -4.29
CA HIS A 13 -4.71 0.92 -5.72
C HIS A 13 -3.44 1.52 -6.34
N VAL A 14 -2.75 0.76 -7.19
CA VAL A 14 -1.49 1.17 -7.81
C VAL A 14 -1.64 1.19 -9.33
N TYR A 15 -1.48 2.36 -9.95
CA TYR A 15 -1.72 2.52 -11.38
C TYR A 15 -0.84 3.59 -12.03
N ILE A 16 -0.86 3.69 -13.36
CA ILE A 16 -0.21 4.78 -14.10
C ILE A 16 -1.22 5.43 -15.02
N THR A 17 -1.28 6.76 -14.99
CA THR A 17 -2.10 7.57 -15.89
C THR A 17 -1.26 8.35 -16.89
N ASP A 18 0.04 8.46 -16.65
CA ASP A 18 0.93 9.31 -17.43
C ASP A 18 2.28 8.66 -17.72
N THR A 19 2.57 8.45 -19.00
CA THR A 19 3.80 7.82 -19.49
C THR A 19 5.05 8.67 -19.27
N ARG A 20 4.91 9.97 -18.92
CA ARG A 20 6.04 10.80 -18.48
C ARG A 20 6.72 10.27 -17.21
N PHE A 21 6.00 9.44 -16.44
CA PHE A 21 6.52 8.77 -15.25
C PHE A 21 7.05 7.36 -15.54
N ASN A 22 7.26 7.03 -16.83
CA ASN A 22 7.97 5.80 -17.17
C ASN A 22 9.43 5.87 -16.75
N ARG A 23 9.97 4.69 -16.43
CA ARG A 23 11.39 4.52 -16.13
C ARG A 23 12.24 4.89 -17.34
N SER A 24 13.14 5.86 -17.16
CA SER A 24 14.08 6.28 -18.19
C SER A 24 15.04 5.16 -18.63
N ASP A 25 15.33 4.20 -17.74
CA ASP A 25 16.23 3.06 -18.01
C ASP A 25 15.53 1.86 -18.67
N ARG A 26 14.19 1.82 -18.68
CA ARG A 26 13.44 0.62 -19.08
C ARG A 26 12.35 0.86 -20.11
N SER A 27 11.98 2.11 -20.40
CA SER A 27 10.90 2.52 -21.34
C SER A 27 9.48 2.04 -20.99
N TYR A 28 9.31 1.38 -19.84
CA TYR A 28 8.02 0.97 -19.28
C TYR A 28 7.81 1.60 -17.88
N PRO A 29 6.59 1.58 -17.32
CA PRO A 29 6.32 2.18 -16.02
C PRO A 29 7.07 1.54 -14.84
N ALA A 30 7.06 2.17 -13.66
CA ALA A 30 7.57 1.51 -12.45
C ALA A 30 6.82 0.20 -12.15
N HIS A 31 7.47 -0.71 -11.43
CA HIS A 31 6.80 -1.92 -10.93
C HIS A 31 5.75 -1.53 -9.87
N GLY A 32 4.72 -2.36 -9.68
CA GLY A 32 3.68 -2.14 -8.68
C GLY A 32 4.22 -2.32 -7.26
N ILE A 33 4.10 -3.53 -6.73
CA ILE A 33 4.64 -3.87 -5.40
C ILE A 33 5.97 -4.59 -5.60
N ASN A 34 7.07 -3.95 -5.22
CA ASN A 34 8.41 -4.54 -5.29
C ASN A 34 8.94 -4.84 -3.88
N ILE A 35 9.41 -6.05 -3.65
CA ILE A 35 10.05 -6.54 -2.43
C ILE A 35 11.50 -6.88 -2.78
N ALA A 36 12.45 -6.43 -1.96
CA ALA A 36 13.86 -6.73 -2.17
C ALA A 36 14.65 -6.70 -0.87
N ASN A 37 15.62 -7.60 -0.67
CA ASN A 37 16.57 -7.45 0.42
C ASN A 37 17.86 -6.78 -0.08
N GLU A 38 17.77 -5.47 -0.38
CA GLU A 38 18.91 -4.69 -0.88
C GLU A 38 19.85 -4.27 0.28
N ASN A 39 21.17 -4.33 0.06
CA ASN A 39 22.24 -3.79 0.92
C ASN A 39 22.28 -4.27 2.40
N ALA A 40 23.37 -4.93 2.77
CA ALA A 40 23.62 -5.56 4.05
C ALA A 40 23.99 -4.62 5.21
N ARG A 41 23.04 -3.80 5.66
CA ARG A 41 23.05 -3.38 7.07
C ARG A 41 22.69 -4.59 7.93
N SER A 42 23.60 -4.98 8.82
CA SER A 42 23.65 -6.24 9.57
C SER A 42 22.59 -6.42 10.68
N THR A 43 21.65 -5.49 10.81
CA THR A 43 20.75 -5.43 11.98
C THR A 43 19.26 -5.59 11.65
N LEU A 44 18.85 -5.62 10.38
CA LEU A 44 17.44 -5.78 10.01
C LEU A 44 17.16 -7.22 9.57
N PRO A 45 16.16 -7.92 10.16
CA PRO A 45 15.76 -9.26 9.77
C PRO A 45 15.16 -9.30 8.36
N ARG A 46 15.07 -10.54 7.87
CA ARG A 46 14.71 -10.93 6.50
C ARG A 46 13.28 -10.56 6.17
N SER A 47 12.98 -10.58 4.86
CA SER A 47 11.60 -10.53 4.37
C SER A 47 10.84 -11.78 4.86
N ASN A 48 10.02 -11.60 5.89
CA ASN A 48 9.37 -12.69 6.63
C ASN A 48 7.98 -12.27 7.10
N ASN A 49 7.01 -13.18 7.01
CA ASN A 49 5.63 -12.94 7.43
C ASN A 49 5.04 -11.72 6.70
N ILE A 50 4.90 -11.82 5.38
CA ILE A 50 4.43 -10.72 4.52
C ILE A 50 3.13 -11.14 3.86
N ILE A 51 2.11 -10.29 3.98
CA ILE A 51 0.79 -10.48 3.37
C ILE A 51 0.56 -9.37 2.37
N LEU A 52 0.39 -9.73 1.10
CA LEU A 52 -0.03 -8.85 0.02
C LEU A 52 -1.46 -9.23 -0.37
N SER A 53 -2.42 -8.47 0.14
CA SER A 53 -3.85 -8.79 0.01
C SER A 53 -4.64 -7.69 -0.67
N ASN A 54 -5.68 -8.04 -1.42
CA ASN A 54 -6.65 -7.09 -1.93
C ASN A 54 -6.02 -5.91 -2.70
N ASN A 55 -4.87 -6.04 -3.35
CA ASN A 55 -4.30 -4.91 -4.09
C ASN A 55 -4.82 -4.92 -5.53
N LEU A 56 -5.18 -3.74 -6.02
CA LEU A 56 -5.49 -3.50 -7.42
C LEU A 56 -4.27 -2.89 -8.09
N ILE A 57 -3.66 -3.61 -9.03
CA ILE A 57 -2.43 -3.19 -9.71
C ILE A 57 -2.69 -3.13 -11.21
N VAL A 58 -2.62 -1.92 -11.78
CA VAL A 58 -3.10 -1.63 -13.13
C VAL A 58 -2.03 -0.93 -13.95
N GLY A 59 -1.67 -1.48 -15.11
CA GLY A 59 -0.81 -0.77 -16.07
C GLY A 59 0.68 -0.66 -15.67
N THR A 60 1.10 -1.27 -14.56
CA THR A 60 2.48 -1.15 -14.04
C THR A 60 3.51 -1.89 -14.90
N GLY A 61 4.80 -1.68 -14.63
CA GLY A 61 5.89 -2.45 -15.23
C GLY A 61 5.71 -3.95 -14.96
N ALA A 62 5.95 -4.38 -13.72
CA ALA A 62 5.55 -5.70 -13.21
C ALA A 62 4.46 -5.49 -12.15
N GLY A 63 3.65 -6.52 -11.86
CA GLY A 63 2.61 -6.42 -10.85
C GLY A 63 3.17 -6.50 -9.43
N ILE A 64 3.38 -7.72 -8.95
CA ILE A 64 4.06 -8.03 -7.68
C ILE A 64 5.39 -8.69 -8.00
N ARG A 65 6.47 -8.16 -7.43
CA ARG A 65 7.83 -8.62 -7.70
C ARG A 65 8.64 -8.83 -6.43
N TYR A 66 9.38 -9.93 -6.38
CA TYR A 66 10.53 -10.10 -5.50
C TYR A 66 11.80 -10.06 -6.33
N TRP A 67 12.65 -9.08 -6.05
CA TRP A 67 13.96 -8.92 -6.68
C TRP A 67 15.06 -9.45 -5.76
N HIS A 68 15.89 -10.36 -6.25
CA HIS A 68 17.02 -10.90 -5.49
C HIS A 68 18.32 -10.15 -5.85
N ASP A 69 18.89 -9.44 -4.86
CA ASP A 69 20.22 -8.84 -5.00
C ASP A 69 21.32 -9.90 -4.78
N THR A 70 21.95 -10.34 -5.87
CA THR A 70 23.07 -11.31 -5.82
C THR A 70 24.38 -10.70 -5.30
N ARG A 71 24.43 -9.39 -5.06
CA ARG A 71 25.65 -8.72 -4.62
C ARG A 71 25.87 -8.92 -3.12
N GLY A 72 27.06 -9.38 -2.76
CA GLY A 72 27.58 -9.37 -1.38
C GLY A 72 27.52 -10.68 -0.60
N GLY A 73 27.06 -11.79 -1.20
CA GLY A 73 27.27 -13.13 -0.64
C GLY A 73 26.45 -13.46 0.61
N TYR A 74 25.29 -12.82 0.78
CA TYR A 74 24.45 -13.00 1.98
C TYR A 74 23.51 -14.18 1.78
N GLU A 75 23.93 -15.36 2.27
CA GLU A 75 23.20 -16.63 2.18
C GLU A 75 21.73 -16.58 2.65
N ASP A 76 21.32 -15.50 3.31
CA ASP A 76 19.99 -15.30 3.87
C ASP A 76 19.11 -14.27 3.15
N ASN A 77 19.51 -13.83 1.95
CA ASN A 77 18.69 -13.03 1.04
C ASN A 77 17.57 -13.88 0.39
N ASN A 78 16.52 -14.15 1.15
CA ASN A 78 15.33 -14.89 0.70
C ASN A 78 14.03 -14.28 1.26
N TYR A 79 12.92 -14.96 0.97
CA TYR A 79 11.60 -14.69 1.53
C TYR A 79 11.02 -15.96 2.18
N ARG A 80 10.23 -15.81 3.24
CA ARG A 80 9.49 -16.89 3.87
C ARG A 80 8.17 -16.40 4.46
N ASP A 81 7.24 -17.31 4.69
CA ASP A 81 5.92 -17.01 5.29
C ASP A 81 5.23 -15.88 4.51
N PHE A 82 5.03 -16.11 3.21
CA PHE A 82 4.62 -15.08 2.26
C PHE A 82 3.23 -15.40 1.69
N GLN A 83 2.31 -14.44 1.67
CA GLN A 83 0.96 -14.64 1.15
C GLN A 83 0.64 -13.61 0.08
N VAL A 84 0.27 -14.06 -1.13
CA VAL A 84 -0.25 -13.22 -2.21
C VAL A 84 -1.70 -13.64 -2.46
N VAL A 85 -2.63 -12.80 -2.01
CA VAL A 85 -4.04 -13.18 -1.86
C VAL A 85 -5.00 -12.11 -2.38
N ASN A 86 -6.06 -12.51 -3.07
CA ASN A 86 -7.14 -11.59 -3.46
C ASN A 86 -6.71 -10.34 -4.24
N ASN A 87 -5.59 -10.40 -4.94
CA ASN A 87 -5.13 -9.28 -5.77
C ASN A 87 -5.78 -9.34 -7.16
N VAL A 88 -5.95 -8.17 -7.78
CA VAL A 88 -6.23 -8.04 -9.22
C VAL A 88 -5.03 -7.38 -9.86
N ILE A 89 -4.40 -8.07 -10.82
CA ILE A 89 -3.22 -7.58 -11.54
C ILE A 89 -3.51 -7.62 -13.03
N ILE A 90 -3.50 -6.43 -13.66
CA ILE A 90 -3.96 -6.28 -15.04
C ILE A 90 -3.18 -5.22 -15.80
N GLY A 91 -2.97 -5.47 -17.10
CA GLY A 91 -2.32 -4.51 -17.99
C GLY A 91 -0.83 -4.29 -17.71
N THR A 92 -0.16 -5.20 -17.00
CA THR A 92 1.27 -5.03 -16.72
C THR A 92 2.10 -5.09 -18.00
N HIS A 93 3.17 -4.31 -18.11
CA HIS A 93 4.06 -4.33 -19.28
C HIS A 93 5.01 -5.54 -19.27
N LYS A 94 5.23 -6.15 -18.11
CA LYS A 94 6.08 -7.31 -17.83
C LYS A 94 5.29 -8.36 -17.04
N GLN A 95 6.01 -9.30 -16.43
CA GLN A 95 5.45 -10.33 -15.59
C GLN A 95 4.50 -9.74 -14.53
N PRO A 96 3.25 -10.22 -14.45
CA PRO A 96 2.30 -9.76 -13.43
C PRO A 96 2.69 -10.25 -12.03
N ILE A 97 3.29 -11.44 -11.94
CA ILE A 97 3.94 -11.99 -10.75
C ILE A 97 5.37 -12.35 -11.14
N ASP A 98 6.36 -11.85 -10.42
CA ASP A 98 7.78 -12.12 -10.69
C ASP A 98 8.56 -12.33 -9.41
N PHE A 99 8.76 -13.59 -9.03
CA PHE A 99 9.62 -13.95 -7.91
C PHE A 99 10.90 -14.57 -8.48
N GLU A 100 12.00 -13.83 -8.40
CA GLU A 100 13.30 -14.29 -8.88
C GLU A 100 13.84 -15.45 -8.05
N ASP A 101 14.60 -16.32 -8.72
CA ASP A 101 15.23 -17.51 -8.15
C ASP A 101 16.29 -17.12 -7.10
N VAL A 102 16.28 -17.83 -5.96
CA VAL A 102 17.32 -17.67 -4.94
C VAL A 102 18.43 -18.69 -5.21
N PRO A 103 19.71 -18.27 -5.31
CA PRO A 103 20.80 -19.19 -5.61
C PRO A 103 20.83 -20.42 -4.69
N SER A 104 21.12 -21.60 -5.25
CA SER A 104 21.00 -22.88 -4.52
C SER A 104 21.92 -23.01 -3.31
N ASP A 105 22.99 -22.22 -3.25
CA ASP A 105 23.94 -22.14 -2.13
C ASP A 105 23.44 -21.24 -0.98
N TYR A 106 22.27 -20.61 -1.13
CA TYR A 106 21.63 -19.76 -0.13
C TYR A 106 20.52 -20.55 0.58
N ILE A 107 20.09 -20.05 1.73
CA ILE A 107 18.89 -20.53 2.41
C ILE A 107 17.70 -20.31 1.49
N GLN A 108 17.03 -21.40 1.13
CA GLN A 108 15.95 -21.40 0.15
C GLN A 108 14.65 -20.80 0.73
N PRO A 109 13.83 -20.14 -0.09
CA PRO A 109 12.50 -19.69 0.30
C PRO A 109 11.60 -20.82 0.81
N SER A 110 10.61 -20.48 1.62
CA SER A 110 9.66 -21.47 2.16
C SER A 110 8.32 -20.85 2.56
N ASN A 111 7.28 -21.69 2.62
CA ASN A 111 5.95 -21.32 3.09
C ASN A 111 5.37 -20.08 2.40
N ALA A 112 5.41 -20.07 1.06
CA ALA A 112 4.78 -19.05 0.25
C ALA A 112 3.45 -19.56 -0.31
N THR A 113 2.46 -18.68 -0.45
CA THR A 113 1.15 -19.00 -1.02
C THR A 113 0.73 -17.98 -2.06
N LEU A 114 0.13 -18.47 -3.14
CA LEU A 114 -0.50 -17.66 -4.18
C LEU A 114 -1.91 -18.21 -4.40
N HIS A 115 -2.92 -17.57 -3.82
CA HIS A 115 -4.29 -18.03 -4.01
C HIS A 115 -5.32 -16.91 -4.04
N ASN A 116 -6.48 -17.22 -4.59
CA ASN A 116 -7.61 -16.31 -4.71
C ASN A 116 -7.35 -15.05 -5.52
N ASN A 117 -6.36 -15.02 -6.41
CA ASN A 117 -6.06 -13.84 -7.23
C ASN A 117 -6.76 -13.90 -8.60
N ILE A 118 -6.91 -12.74 -9.23
CA ILE A 118 -7.24 -12.62 -10.66
C ILE A 118 -6.03 -11.97 -11.35
N ILE A 119 -5.34 -12.72 -12.19
CA ILE A 119 -4.04 -12.30 -12.75
C ILE A 119 -4.06 -12.43 -14.28
N PHE A 120 -3.98 -11.30 -14.95
CA PHE A 120 -3.86 -11.22 -16.40
C PHE A 120 -2.40 -11.36 -16.83
N ARG A 121 -2.19 -11.82 -18.05
CA ARG A 121 -0.85 -11.90 -18.65
C ARG A 121 -0.33 -10.48 -18.91
N GLY A 122 0.99 -10.30 -18.83
CA GLY A 122 1.61 -9.04 -19.24
C GLY A 122 1.38 -8.76 -20.72
N LEU A 123 1.25 -7.48 -21.08
CA LEU A 123 0.95 -6.98 -22.43
C LEU A 123 1.95 -7.43 -23.50
N ASN A 124 3.19 -7.75 -23.10
CA ASN A 124 4.24 -8.27 -24.00
C ASN A 124 4.25 -9.82 -24.10
N GLY A 125 3.22 -10.50 -23.59
CA GLY A 125 3.12 -11.96 -23.58
C GLY A 125 3.77 -12.63 -22.35
N ASP A 126 4.23 -11.85 -21.37
CA ASP A 126 4.90 -12.31 -20.17
C ASP A 126 3.93 -13.03 -19.21
N LYS A 127 4.17 -14.32 -18.94
CA LYS A 127 3.23 -15.22 -18.24
C LYS A 127 3.37 -15.26 -16.71
N GLY A 128 4.31 -14.51 -16.15
CA GLY A 128 4.70 -14.60 -14.74
C GLY A 128 5.85 -15.58 -14.49
N ASN A 129 6.51 -15.44 -13.35
CA ASN A 129 7.68 -16.20 -12.95
C ASN A 129 7.67 -16.46 -11.43
N ILE A 130 7.96 -17.70 -11.05
CA ILE A 130 8.22 -18.12 -9.67
C ILE A 130 9.45 -19.04 -9.75
N GLY A 131 10.62 -18.53 -9.37
CA GLY A 131 11.88 -19.26 -9.41
C GLY A 131 11.87 -20.49 -8.50
N ASP A 132 11.67 -20.27 -7.20
CA ASP A 132 11.70 -21.31 -6.17
C ASP A 132 10.34 -22.01 -6.02
N LEU A 133 9.82 -22.63 -7.09
CA LEU A 133 8.45 -23.17 -7.12
C LEU A 133 8.14 -24.16 -5.98
N SER A 134 9.14 -24.90 -5.47
CA SER A 134 8.96 -25.82 -4.33
C SER A 134 8.58 -25.11 -3.01
N ALA A 135 8.83 -23.81 -2.90
CA ALA A 135 8.45 -22.99 -1.75
C ALA A 135 6.97 -22.56 -1.78
N TRP A 136 6.28 -22.72 -2.92
CA TRP A 136 4.97 -22.14 -3.17
C TRP A 136 3.85 -23.17 -3.17
N THR A 137 2.79 -22.87 -2.42
CA THR A 137 1.47 -23.48 -2.61
C THR A 137 0.60 -22.54 -3.43
N ILE A 138 0.30 -22.95 -4.66
CA ILE A 138 -0.49 -22.15 -5.60
C ILE A 138 -1.85 -22.81 -5.74
N SER A 139 -2.94 -22.06 -5.54
CA SER A 139 -4.28 -22.61 -5.73
C SER A 139 -5.36 -21.56 -6.01
N HIS A 140 -6.50 -21.94 -6.58
CA HIS A 140 -7.71 -21.08 -6.64
C HIS A 140 -7.46 -19.69 -7.27
N ASN A 141 -6.67 -19.60 -8.35
CA ASN A 141 -6.48 -18.34 -9.06
C ASN A 141 -7.25 -18.35 -10.39
N ASN A 142 -7.78 -17.20 -10.79
CA ASN A 142 -8.26 -16.99 -12.15
C ASN A 142 -7.14 -16.38 -12.99
N TRP A 143 -6.82 -17.01 -14.12
CA TRP A 143 -5.85 -16.58 -15.11
C TRP A 143 -6.58 -16.30 -16.43
N PRO A 144 -7.18 -15.12 -16.63
CA PRO A 144 -8.06 -14.87 -17.77
C PRO A 144 -7.39 -15.08 -19.13
N ASP A 145 -6.07 -14.85 -19.22
CA ASP A 145 -5.27 -15.03 -20.45
C ASP A 145 -4.58 -16.40 -20.55
N GLY A 146 -5.02 -17.38 -19.75
CA GLY A 146 -4.51 -18.75 -19.73
C GLY A 146 -3.51 -19.01 -18.60
N ILE A 147 -3.62 -20.21 -18.04
CA ILE A 147 -2.89 -20.65 -16.84
C ILE A 147 -1.39 -20.85 -17.14
N PRO A 148 -0.47 -20.18 -16.42
CA PRO A 148 0.97 -20.42 -16.52
C PRO A 148 1.37 -21.84 -16.11
N SER A 149 2.51 -22.34 -16.60
CA SER A 149 2.97 -23.71 -16.33
C SER A 149 3.20 -23.99 -14.85
N PHE A 150 3.66 -23.00 -14.08
CA PHE A 150 3.90 -23.14 -12.64
C PHE A 150 2.60 -23.19 -11.82
N ALA A 151 1.46 -22.79 -12.40
CA ALA A 151 0.17 -22.66 -11.73
C ALA A 151 -0.86 -23.70 -12.18
N GLN A 152 -0.42 -24.78 -12.83
CA GLN A 152 -1.30 -25.86 -13.30
C GLN A 152 -1.76 -26.74 -12.13
N GLU A 153 -2.95 -26.43 -11.61
CA GLU A 153 -3.59 -27.19 -10.54
C GLU A 153 -5.13 -27.17 -10.71
N PRO A 154 -5.87 -28.12 -10.13
CA PRO A 154 -7.29 -28.34 -10.45
C PRO A 154 -8.26 -27.20 -10.13
N ASN A 155 -7.94 -26.34 -9.16
CA ASN A 155 -8.81 -25.27 -8.67
C ASN A 155 -8.53 -23.90 -9.33
N SER A 156 -7.44 -23.78 -10.08
CA SER A 156 -7.10 -22.60 -10.86
C SER A 156 -7.72 -22.77 -12.23
N PHE A 157 -8.27 -21.68 -12.76
CA PHE A 157 -8.99 -21.71 -14.02
C PHE A 157 -8.69 -20.48 -14.87
N SER A 158 -9.20 -20.49 -16.10
CA SER A 158 -9.07 -19.39 -17.03
C SER A 158 -10.47 -19.02 -17.49
N ALA A 159 -10.93 -17.85 -17.08
CA ALA A 159 -12.22 -17.30 -17.51
C ALA A 159 -12.19 -15.77 -17.40
N ASP A 160 -13.00 -15.10 -18.21
CA ASP A 160 -13.26 -13.67 -18.03
C ASP A 160 -13.85 -13.44 -16.63
N PRO A 161 -13.23 -12.58 -15.79
CA PRO A 161 -13.76 -12.29 -14.46
C PRO A 161 -15.07 -11.51 -14.51
N MET A 162 -15.51 -11.00 -15.66
CA MET A 162 -16.72 -10.19 -15.83
C MET A 162 -16.71 -8.97 -14.91
N PHE A 163 -15.67 -8.14 -15.01
CA PHE A 163 -15.64 -6.86 -14.29
C PHE A 163 -16.71 -5.89 -14.82
N VAL A 164 -17.30 -5.04 -13.97
CA VAL A 164 -18.39 -4.11 -14.34
C VAL A 164 -17.99 -3.19 -15.51
N ASN A 165 -16.93 -2.41 -15.34
CA ASN A 165 -16.39 -1.51 -16.36
C ASN A 165 -14.97 -1.08 -15.95
N PRO A 166 -13.95 -1.92 -16.16
CA PRO A 166 -12.61 -1.70 -15.61
C PRO A 166 -11.99 -0.40 -16.13
N ASP A 167 -11.69 0.53 -15.23
CA ASP A 167 -11.04 1.80 -15.53
C ASP A 167 -9.54 1.75 -15.22
N PHE A 168 -8.72 1.94 -16.25
CA PHE A 168 -7.26 1.93 -16.11
C PHE A 168 -6.69 3.27 -15.62
N LEU A 169 -7.55 4.26 -15.37
CA LEU A 169 -7.16 5.63 -15.01
C LEU A 169 -7.44 6.03 -13.56
N GLY A 170 -7.96 5.13 -12.71
CA GLY A 170 -7.96 5.34 -11.26
C GLY A 170 -9.21 4.90 -10.51
N ASP A 171 -10.32 4.54 -11.16
CA ASP A 171 -11.51 4.08 -10.44
C ASP A 171 -11.51 2.56 -10.19
N ALA A 172 -11.28 2.17 -8.93
CA ALA A 172 -11.29 0.78 -8.51
C ALA A 172 -12.68 0.11 -8.63
N THR A 173 -13.78 0.87 -8.62
CA THR A 173 -15.15 0.30 -8.69
C THR A 173 -15.42 -0.41 -10.01
N GLY A 174 -14.72 -0.01 -11.08
CA GLY A 174 -14.76 -0.67 -12.38
C GLY A 174 -14.34 -2.15 -12.34
N PHE A 175 -13.57 -2.56 -11.33
CA PHE A 175 -13.05 -3.91 -11.14
C PHE A 175 -13.90 -4.79 -10.20
N GLN A 176 -15.08 -4.32 -9.82
CA GLN A 176 -16.05 -5.18 -9.14
C GLN A 176 -16.53 -6.29 -10.10
N LEU A 177 -16.76 -7.48 -9.56
CA LEU A 177 -17.30 -8.63 -10.28
C LEU A 177 -18.81 -8.43 -10.55
N GLN A 178 -19.25 -8.68 -11.77
CA GLN A 178 -20.66 -8.75 -12.13
C GLN A 178 -21.31 -10.06 -11.66
N GLU A 179 -22.63 -10.05 -11.51
CA GLU A 179 -23.42 -11.26 -11.24
C GLU A 179 -23.16 -12.33 -12.32
N GLY A 180 -22.98 -13.57 -11.90
CA GLY A 180 -22.67 -14.70 -12.79
C GLY A 180 -21.18 -14.87 -13.11
N SER A 181 -20.30 -13.99 -12.62
CA SER A 181 -18.85 -14.18 -12.72
C SER A 181 -18.43 -15.52 -12.14
N SER A 182 -17.61 -16.26 -12.90
CA SER A 182 -17.00 -17.50 -12.42
C SER A 182 -15.98 -17.29 -11.30
N SER A 183 -15.62 -16.05 -10.97
CA SER A 183 -14.74 -15.74 -9.84
C SER A 183 -15.48 -15.62 -8.50
N ILE A 184 -16.81 -15.53 -8.49
CA ILE A 184 -17.60 -15.43 -7.25
C ILE A 184 -17.70 -16.79 -6.55
N GLY A 185 -17.40 -16.84 -5.26
CA GLY A 185 -17.54 -18.04 -4.43
C GLY A 185 -16.64 -19.21 -4.86
N ARG A 186 -15.43 -18.92 -5.35
CA ARG A 186 -14.50 -19.94 -5.88
C ARG A 186 -13.17 -19.99 -5.16
N GLY A 187 -12.96 -19.15 -4.15
CA GLY A 187 -11.74 -19.09 -3.38
C GLY A 187 -11.67 -20.16 -2.29
N THR A 188 -10.52 -20.20 -1.64
CA THR A 188 -10.32 -20.92 -0.38
C THR A 188 -10.32 -19.94 0.80
N SER A 189 -10.56 -20.43 2.02
CA SER A 189 -10.58 -19.61 3.23
C SER A 189 -9.27 -18.85 3.46
N ILE A 190 -9.39 -17.61 3.93
CA ILE A 190 -8.27 -16.70 4.21
C ILE A 190 -8.44 -16.20 5.64
N ASN A 191 -7.61 -16.68 6.57
CA ASN A 191 -7.79 -16.32 7.98
C ASN A 191 -7.20 -14.94 8.32
N ASP A 192 -6.13 -14.56 7.63
CA ASP A 192 -5.38 -13.33 7.93
C ASP A 192 -5.91 -12.10 7.17
N VAL A 193 -6.88 -12.29 6.27
CA VAL A 193 -7.51 -11.23 5.47
C VAL A 193 -9.02 -11.30 5.73
N PRO A 194 -9.57 -10.45 6.63
CA PRO A 194 -10.95 -10.59 7.07
C PRO A 194 -12.00 -10.04 6.10
N ALA A 195 -11.59 -9.19 5.16
CA ALA A 195 -12.50 -8.47 4.27
C ALA A 195 -11.86 -8.14 2.92
N ASP A 196 -12.71 -7.84 1.94
CA ASP A 196 -12.34 -7.42 0.59
C ASP A 196 -11.81 -5.97 0.54
N PHE A 197 -11.53 -5.46 -0.66
CA PHE A 197 -11.00 -4.10 -0.89
C PHE A 197 -11.89 -2.98 -0.33
N TRP A 198 -13.20 -3.21 -0.23
CA TRP A 198 -14.16 -2.23 0.28
C TRP A 198 -14.58 -2.51 1.73
N GLY A 199 -13.95 -3.47 2.40
CA GLY A 199 -14.23 -3.82 3.79
C GLY A 199 -15.43 -4.74 3.97
N ASN A 200 -15.93 -5.38 2.91
CA ASN A 200 -16.96 -6.42 3.02
C ASN A 200 -16.34 -7.72 3.52
N ALA A 201 -16.92 -8.31 4.57
CA ALA A 201 -16.45 -9.58 5.09
C ALA A 201 -16.55 -10.70 4.05
N HIS A 202 -15.55 -11.57 4.01
CA HIS A 202 -15.55 -12.71 3.10
C HIS A 202 -16.66 -13.72 3.43
N ALA A 203 -17.23 -14.31 2.37
CA ALA A 203 -18.07 -15.49 2.50
C ALA A 203 -17.25 -16.71 2.94
N SER A 204 -17.93 -17.78 3.39
CA SER A 204 -17.25 -19.04 3.77
C SER A 204 -16.41 -19.62 2.63
N GLN A 205 -16.88 -19.42 1.39
CA GLN A 205 -16.11 -19.62 0.18
C GLN A 205 -15.98 -18.24 -0.49
N PRO A 206 -14.83 -17.56 -0.39
CA PRO A 206 -14.70 -16.18 -0.85
C PRO A 206 -14.69 -16.08 -2.37
N SER A 207 -14.93 -14.89 -2.88
CA SER A 207 -14.67 -14.53 -4.28
C SER A 207 -13.17 -14.38 -4.54
N LEU A 208 -12.75 -14.59 -5.79
CA LEU A 208 -11.37 -14.32 -6.23
C LEU A 208 -11.20 -12.83 -6.54
N GLY A 209 -10.01 -12.31 -6.31
CA GLY A 209 -9.66 -10.91 -6.53
C GLY A 209 -10.18 -10.00 -5.41
N ILE A 210 -10.34 -8.72 -5.73
CA ILE A 210 -10.51 -7.65 -4.74
C ILE A 210 -11.95 -7.44 -4.24
N HIS A 211 -12.95 -8.10 -4.85
CA HIS A 211 -14.37 -7.86 -4.59
C HIS A 211 -15.08 -9.12 -4.13
N GLU A 212 -15.77 -9.04 -3.00
CA GLU A 212 -16.69 -10.09 -2.58
C GLU A 212 -18.04 -9.92 -3.31
N GLY A 213 -18.23 -10.67 -4.40
CA GLY A 213 -19.46 -10.60 -5.19
C GLY A 213 -20.63 -11.29 -4.51
N ALA A 214 -21.85 -10.77 -4.71
CA ALA A 214 -23.06 -11.43 -4.23
C ALA A 214 -23.29 -12.74 -5.02
N ALA A 215 -23.22 -13.89 -4.34
CA ALA A 215 -23.65 -15.16 -4.89
C ALA A 215 -25.18 -15.17 -5.00
N GLY A 216 -25.73 -14.67 -6.12
CA GLY A 216 -27.13 -14.82 -6.53
C GLY A 216 -28.16 -14.81 -5.39
N THR A 217 -28.41 -13.66 -4.77
CA THR A 217 -29.73 -13.18 -4.31
C THR A 217 -29.62 -11.68 -3.97
N VAL A 218 -30.55 -10.90 -4.55
CA VAL A 218 -30.88 -9.45 -4.42
C VAL A 218 -30.64 -8.86 -3.00
N ASN A 219 -30.25 -7.61 -2.74
CA ASN A 219 -30.58 -6.30 -3.35
C ASN A 219 -29.67 -5.17 -2.72
N PRO A 220 -29.90 -3.87 -2.99
CA PRO A 220 -29.07 -2.95 -3.76
C PRO A 220 -28.22 -2.00 -2.90
N ASN A 221 -27.31 -1.29 -3.58
CA ASN A 221 -26.64 -0.07 -3.15
C ASN A 221 -25.40 -0.25 -2.24
N PRO A 222 -24.19 0.14 -2.72
CA PRO A 222 -23.05 0.31 -1.84
C PRO A 222 -23.32 1.56 -0.98
N THR A 223 -23.60 1.37 0.30
CA THR A 223 -23.45 2.46 1.25
C THR A 223 -21.95 2.76 1.38
N PRO A 224 -21.50 4.01 1.17
CA PRO A 224 -20.19 4.44 1.60
C PRO A 224 -20.06 4.15 3.10
N ASN A 225 -18.89 3.70 3.51
CA ASN A 225 -18.52 3.60 4.92
C ASN A 225 -18.95 4.89 5.65
N PRO A 226 -19.87 4.83 6.63
CA PRO A 226 -20.24 6.01 7.37
C PRO A 226 -19.02 6.48 8.16
N THR A 227 -18.50 7.63 7.76
CA THR A 227 -17.67 8.47 8.63
C THR A 227 -18.43 8.64 9.95
N PRO A 228 -17.86 8.28 11.12
CA PRO A 228 -18.52 8.62 12.36
C PRO A 228 -18.32 10.11 12.61
N ASN A 229 -19.39 10.90 12.53
CA ASN A 229 -19.50 12.13 13.33
C ASN A 229 -20.95 12.68 13.41
N PRO A 230 -21.27 13.57 14.38
CA PRO A 230 -21.70 13.26 15.73
C PRO A 230 -23.13 13.77 16.00
N THR A 231 -23.76 13.37 17.10
CA THR A 231 -24.90 14.14 17.67
C THR A 231 -24.38 15.29 18.54
N PRO A 232 -24.70 16.56 18.24
CA PRO A 232 -24.57 17.66 19.21
C PRO A 232 -25.85 17.78 20.04
N ASN A 233 -25.71 17.87 21.35
CA ASN A 233 -26.75 18.42 22.22
C ASN A 233 -26.67 19.96 22.15
N PRO A 234 -27.76 20.70 21.88
CA PRO A 234 -27.73 22.16 21.87
C PRO A 234 -27.74 22.69 23.31
N GLY A 235 -26.59 23.14 23.78
CA GLY A 235 -26.45 23.83 25.06
C GLY A 235 -25.15 24.62 25.14
N GLU A 236 -25.25 25.93 24.90
CA GLU A 236 -24.38 27.00 25.42
C GLU A 236 -22.87 26.94 25.11
N GLY A 237 -22.49 27.59 23.99
CA GLY A 237 -21.32 28.47 23.88
C GLY A 237 -19.96 28.05 24.46
N THR A 238 -19.31 27.04 23.89
CA THR A 238 -17.84 26.97 23.71
C THR A 238 -17.54 26.10 22.48
N THR A 239 -16.65 26.49 21.57
CA THR A 239 -16.29 25.64 20.42
C THR A 239 -15.47 24.45 20.91
N ASN A 240 -16.09 23.29 21.09
CA ASN A 240 -15.42 22.07 21.55
C ASN A 240 -14.57 21.48 20.41
N ARG A 241 -13.27 21.76 20.43
CA ARG A 241 -12.30 21.29 19.42
C ARG A 241 -11.72 19.96 19.85
N ALA A 242 -11.43 19.07 18.89
CA ALA A 242 -10.85 17.77 19.22
C ALA A 242 -9.51 17.94 19.98
N PRO A 243 -9.27 17.19 21.08
CA PRO A 243 -8.01 17.27 21.80
C PRO A 243 -6.86 16.75 20.93
N GLY A 244 -5.79 17.51 20.80
CA GLY A 244 -4.64 17.16 19.98
C GLY A 244 -3.70 18.34 19.73
N LEU A 245 -2.66 18.10 18.94
CA LEU A 245 -1.77 19.13 18.43
C LEU A 245 -2.22 19.56 17.04
N TYR A 246 -2.20 20.86 16.77
CA TYR A 246 -2.64 21.42 15.51
C TYR A 246 -1.47 21.93 14.67
N VAL A 247 -1.53 21.64 13.38
CA VAL A 247 -0.61 22.15 12.34
C VAL A 247 -1.44 22.93 11.34
N ALA A 248 -1.01 24.13 10.94
CA ALA A 248 -1.74 24.93 9.95
C ALA A 248 -0.79 25.67 9.02
N THR A 249 -1.26 26.03 7.82
CA THR A 249 -0.47 26.78 6.83
C THR A 249 -0.08 28.19 7.29
N ASN A 250 -0.82 28.75 8.24
CA ASN A 250 -0.56 30.03 8.90
C ASN A 250 0.03 29.87 10.32
N GLY A 251 0.41 28.65 10.72
CA GLY A 251 1.02 28.38 12.02
C GLY A 251 2.49 28.83 12.14
N SER A 252 3.10 28.56 13.27
CA SER A 252 4.50 28.91 13.55
C SER A 252 5.21 27.85 14.36
N ASP A 253 6.39 27.39 13.93
CA ASP A 253 7.20 26.44 14.72
C ASP A 253 8.03 27.09 15.82
N SER A 254 8.16 28.42 15.78
CA SER A 254 8.87 29.23 16.78
C SER A 254 7.95 29.74 17.88
N THR A 255 6.74 30.17 17.52
CA THR A 255 5.78 30.80 18.46
C THR A 255 4.51 29.98 18.68
N GLY A 256 4.22 29.01 17.81
CA GLY A 256 3.12 28.08 17.98
C GLY A 256 3.30 27.21 19.21
N ASN A 257 2.19 26.87 19.88
CA ASN A 257 2.16 25.94 20.99
C ASN A 257 1.39 24.65 20.66
N GLY A 258 0.89 24.54 19.42
CA GLY A 258 0.13 23.39 18.95
C GLY A 258 -1.34 23.41 19.37
N SER A 259 -1.84 24.49 20.00
CA SER A 259 -3.28 24.68 20.17
C SER A 259 -3.94 25.05 18.85
N TRP A 260 -5.27 24.99 18.80
CA TRP A 260 -6.01 25.45 17.64
C TRP A 260 -5.73 26.91 17.27
N GLU A 261 -5.70 27.78 18.29
CA GLU A 261 -5.52 29.23 18.14
C GLU A 261 -4.09 29.60 17.78
N ASN A 262 -3.11 28.75 18.14
CA ASN A 262 -1.70 28.98 17.88
C ASN A 262 -0.99 27.69 17.42
N PRO A 263 -1.34 27.20 16.21
CA PRO A 263 -0.87 25.91 15.71
C PRO A 263 0.61 25.97 15.32
N TYR A 264 1.25 24.80 15.28
CA TYR A 264 2.55 24.65 14.64
C TYR A 264 2.44 24.86 13.12
N ARG A 265 3.57 25.18 12.46
CA ARG A 265 3.62 25.34 11.00
C ARG A 265 3.84 23.99 10.29
N THR A 266 4.57 23.08 10.92
CA THR A 266 5.03 21.84 10.30
C THR A 266 4.55 20.59 11.04
N ILE A 267 4.40 19.50 10.27
CA ILE A 267 4.09 18.17 10.80
C ILE A 267 5.26 17.68 11.65
N GLU A 268 6.50 17.91 11.19
CA GLU A 268 7.72 17.57 11.92
C GLU A 268 7.75 18.17 13.33
N LYS A 269 7.43 19.47 13.46
CA LYS A 269 7.37 20.13 14.77
C LYS A 269 6.32 19.49 15.67
N ALA A 270 5.10 19.31 15.17
CA ALA A 270 4.01 18.73 15.97
C ALA A 270 4.29 17.28 16.36
N ALA A 271 4.79 16.45 15.45
CA ALA A 271 5.15 15.06 15.71
C ALA A 271 6.23 14.96 16.81
N SER A 272 7.23 15.85 16.80
CA SER A 272 8.26 15.91 17.85
C SER A 272 7.74 16.30 19.25
N LYS A 273 6.50 16.82 19.32
CA LYS A 273 5.83 17.26 20.55
C LYS A 273 4.70 16.33 20.99
N ALA A 274 4.25 15.44 20.10
CA ALA A 274 3.18 14.51 20.38
C ALA A 274 3.63 13.50 21.45
N SER A 275 2.79 13.33 22.46
CA SER A 275 2.88 12.22 23.41
C SER A 275 2.11 11.01 22.89
N ALA A 276 2.42 9.82 23.40
CA ALA A 276 1.68 8.60 23.07
C ALA A 276 0.16 8.80 23.23
N GLY A 277 -0.61 8.28 22.27
CA GLY A 277 -2.08 8.41 22.22
C GLY A 277 -2.60 9.75 21.70
N GLN A 278 -1.73 10.75 21.49
CA GLN A 278 -2.17 12.04 20.94
C GLN A 278 -2.35 11.99 19.42
N THR A 279 -3.29 12.82 18.94
CA THR A 279 -3.46 13.09 17.51
C THR A 279 -2.82 14.42 17.12
N VAL A 280 -2.06 14.41 16.02
CA VAL A 280 -1.63 15.60 15.29
C VAL A 280 -2.65 15.86 14.17
N TYR A 281 -3.45 16.90 14.35
CA TYR A 281 -4.41 17.40 13.37
C TYR A 281 -3.75 18.40 12.43
N VAL A 282 -3.76 18.10 11.14
CA VAL A 282 -3.25 19.00 10.11
C VAL A 282 -4.41 19.71 9.44
N ARG A 283 -4.41 21.04 9.48
CA ARG A 283 -5.46 21.86 8.90
C ARG A 283 -5.35 21.90 7.38
N GLY A 284 -6.50 22.03 6.73
CA GLY A 284 -6.63 22.00 5.28
C GLY A 284 -5.81 23.07 4.58
N GLY A 285 -5.30 22.71 3.41
CA GLY A 285 -4.50 23.58 2.56
C GLY A 285 -3.32 22.87 1.92
N THR A 286 -2.64 23.61 1.06
CA THR A 286 -1.42 23.16 0.40
C THR A 286 -0.21 23.62 1.21
N TYR A 287 0.58 22.66 1.66
CA TYR A 287 1.88 22.86 2.25
C TYR A 287 2.90 22.69 1.12
N THR A 288 3.58 23.77 0.74
CA THR A 288 4.50 23.80 -0.42
C THR A 288 5.95 23.68 -0.01
N GLN A 289 6.81 23.23 -0.94
CA GLN A 289 8.24 23.04 -0.72
C GLN A 289 8.52 22.12 0.48
N VAL A 290 7.70 21.08 0.61
CA VAL A 290 7.65 20.26 1.82
C VAL A 290 8.68 19.14 1.74
N MET A 291 9.49 19.06 2.78
CA MET A 291 10.28 17.90 3.17
C MET A 291 10.21 17.82 4.70
N GLN A 292 9.71 16.72 5.24
CA GLN A 292 9.39 16.59 6.67
C GLN A 292 9.91 15.27 7.22
N THR A 293 10.58 15.34 8.37
CA THR A 293 10.95 14.15 9.12
C THR A 293 9.98 13.94 10.27
N VAL A 294 9.26 12.83 10.26
CA VAL A 294 8.43 12.38 11.38
C VAL A 294 9.28 11.51 12.28
N LYS A 295 9.49 11.98 13.51
CA LYS A 295 10.13 11.25 14.60
C LYS A 295 9.18 11.28 15.80
N ALA A 296 8.42 10.21 15.98
CA ALA A 296 7.42 10.08 17.04
C ALA A 296 7.35 8.63 17.53
N ASN A 297 7.07 8.44 18.83
CA ASN A 297 6.99 7.11 19.43
C ASN A 297 5.77 7.04 20.35
N GLY A 298 4.75 6.29 19.91
CA GLY A 298 3.62 5.90 20.74
C GLY A 298 3.93 4.67 21.57
N THR A 299 2.87 3.98 22.01
CA THR A 299 2.96 2.66 22.65
C THR A 299 1.99 1.70 21.95
N SER A 300 2.08 0.40 22.27
CA SER A 300 1.16 -0.61 21.75
C SER A 300 -0.31 -0.33 22.05
N ASN A 301 -0.60 0.43 23.11
CA ASN A 301 -1.96 0.81 23.50
C ASN A 301 -2.31 2.25 23.08
N ASP A 302 -1.31 3.11 22.83
CA ASP A 302 -1.47 4.54 22.66
C ASP A 302 -0.69 5.02 21.43
N TRP A 303 -1.22 4.73 20.24
CA TRP A 303 -0.61 5.13 18.97
C TRP A 303 -0.69 6.64 18.77
N ILE A 304 0.33 7.22 18.15
CA ILE A 304 0.30 8.61 17.69
C ILE A 304 -0.34 8.62 16.29
N THR A 305 -1.41 9.39 16.13
CA THR A 305 -2.09 9.54 14.83
C THR A 305 -1.79 10.89 14.21
N ILE A 306 -1.35 10.91 12.96
CA ILE A 306 -1.12 12.12 12.17
C ILE A 306 -2.14 12.10 11.03
N ARG A 307 -3.07 13.05 11.02
CA ARG A 307 -4.18 13.08 10.06
C ARG A 307 -4.70 14.50 9.79
N PRO A 308 -5.40 14.72 8.66
CA PRO A 308 -6.17 15.94 8.46
C PRO A 308 -7.21 16.18 9.58
N TYR A 309 -7.49 17.44 9.85
CA TYR A 309 -8.57 17.82 10.77
C TYR A 309 -9.93 17.57 10.12
N GLU A 310 -10.74 16.71 10.75
CA GLU A 310 -12.07 16.32 10.24
C GLU A 310 -12.01 15.84 8.77
N ASN A 311 -12.71 16.52 7.86
CA ASN A 311 -12.77 16.22 6.43
C ASN A 311 -11.97 17.25 5.60
N GLU A 312 -11.12 18.06 6.25
CA GLU A 312 -10.28 19.01 5.54
C GLU A 312 -9.27 18.27 4.64
N GLN A 313 -9.01 18.81 3.44
CA GLN A 313 -8.02 18.25 2.52
C GLN A 313 -6.64 18.87 2.78
N VAL A 314 -5.64 18.01 2.96
CA VAL A 314 -4.25 18.42 3.15
C VAL A 314 -3.39 17.90 2.02
N ILE A 315 -2.77 18.83 1.30
CA ILE A 315 -1.86 18.53 0.20
C ILE A 315 -0.44 18.86 0.64
N LEU A 316 0.44 17.86 0.58
CA LEU A 316 1.88 18.00 0.78
C LEU A 316 2.55 18.04 -0.60
N ASP A 317 2.94 19.24 -1.01
CA ASP A 317 3.44 19.53 -2.35
C ASP A 317 4.96 19.71 -2.34
N GLY A 318 5.66 18.78 -2.97
CA GLY A 318 7.11 18.74 -3.08
C GLY A 318 7.68 19.66 -4.16
N GLU A 319 6.84 20.35 -4.94
CA GLU A 319 7.29 21.21 -6.03
C GLU A 319 8.27 22.27 -5.53
N GLY A 320 9.45 22.34 -6.17
CA GLY A 320 10.52 23.27 -5.79
C GLY A 320 11.23 22.97 -4.46
N ALA A 321 10.95 21.84 -3.78
CA ALA A 321 11.59 21.49 -2.51
C ALA A 321 13.04 20.99 -2.64
N GLY A 322 13.50 20.67 -3.86
CA GLY A 322 14.87 20.16 -4.08
C GLY A 322 15.11 18.77 -3.47
N ILE A 323 14.12 17.89 -3.55
CA ILE A 323 14.17 16.54 -2.98
C ILE A 323 14.98 15.65 -3.92
N ASP A 324 16.19 15.29 -3.52
CA ASP A 324 16.99 14.31 -4.27
C ASP A 324 16.43 12.88 -4.13
N GLU A 325 16.93 11.94 -4.94
CA GLU A 325 16.42 10.56 -5.00
C GLU A 325 16.57 9.75 -3.70
N SER A 326 17.37 10.25 -2.73
CA SER A 326 17.57 9.63 -1.42
C SER A 326 16.56 10.08 -0.37
N LYS A 327 15.83 11.17 -0.63
CA LYS A 327 14.89 11.83 0.28
C LYS A 327 13.44 11.63 -0.13
N SER A 328 12.53 12.04 0.75
CA SER A 328 11.08 11.94 0.56
C SER A 328 10.37 13.20 1.05
N ILE A 329 9.16 13.46 0.56
CA ILE A 329 8.30 14.53 1.11
C ILE A 329 8.01 14.24 2.58
N ILE A 330 7.66 12.99 2.90
CA ILE A 330 7.50 12.50 4.28
C ILE A 330 8.51 11.39 4.54
N ASN A 331 9.35 11.57 5.55
CA ASN A 331 10.27 10.56 6.05
C ASN A 331 9.91 10.20 7.49
N ILE A 332 9.29 9.04 7.70
CA ILE A 332 9.07 8.49 9.05
C ILE A 332 10.29 7.65 9.41
N SER A 333 11.09 8.15 10.36
CA SER A 333 12.39 7.54 10.66
C SER A 333 12.58 7.32 12.15
N GLY A 334 13.04 6.12 12.55
CA GLY A 334 13.27 5.81 13.95
C GLY A 334 12.02 5.94 14.82
N SER A 335 10.84 5.66 14.27
CA SER A 335 9.55 5.90 14.93
C SER A 335 8.87 4.58 15.28
N SER A 336 7.94 4.63 16.24
CA SER A 336 7.10 3.47 16.55
C SER A 336 5.68 3.82 16.94
N TYR A 337 4.74 2.92 16.63
CA TYR A 337 3.32 3.08 16.92
C TYR A 337 2.75 4.40 16.37
N VAL A 338 2.96 4.61 15.07
CA VAL A 338 2.54 5.82 14.34
C VAL A 338 1.58 5.46 13.22
N ILE A 339 0.46 6.18 13.14
CA ILE A 339 -0.47 6.16 12.01
C ILE A 339 -0.31 7.45 11.21
N PHE A 340 0.01 7.35 9.93
CA PHE A 340 0.04 8.48 9.00
C PHE A 340 -1.04 8.29 7.94
N GLN A 341 -2.06 9.15 7.93
CA GLN A 341 -3.27 8.90 7.14
C GLN A 341 -3.92 10.11 6.49
N GLY A 342 -4.56 9.87 5.34
CA GLY A 342 -5.50 10.81 4.71
C GLY A 342 -4.87 11.98 3.95
N PHE A 343 -3.57 11.92 3.62
CA PHE A 343 -2.87 13.00 2.93
C PHE A 343 -2.83 12.80 1.42
N GLU A 344 -2.90 13.89 0.66
CA GLU A 344 -2.40 13.94 -0.71
C GLU A 344 -0.92 14.35 -0.68
N VAL A 345 -0.05 13.56 -1.32
CA VAL A 345 1.40 13.77 -1.40
C VAL A 345 1.80 13.78 -2.86
N ARG A 346 2.34 14.90 -3.36
CA ARG A 346 2.57 15.05 -4.80
C ARG A 346 3.80 15.88 -5.19
N ASN A 347 4.15 15.80 -6.48
CA ASN A 347 5.18 16.60 -7.14
C ASN A 347 6.56 16.47 -6.46
N SER A 348 6.98 15.23 -6.17
CA SER A 348 8.30 14.97 -5.58
C SER A 348 9.33 14.70 -6.66
N THR A 349 10.46 15.42 -6.66
CA THR A 349 11.65 15.02 -7.44
C THR A 349 12.39 13.83 -6.83
N GLY A 350 12.05 13.44 -5.59
CA GLY A 350 12.53 12.25 -4.90
C GLY A 350 11.40 11.27 -4.64
N ARG A 351 11.28 10.77 -3.41
CA ARG A 351 10.25 9.80 -2.98
C ARG A 351 9.00 10.50 -2.44
N GLY A 352 7.88 9.80 -2.39
CA GLY A 352 6.65 10.29 -1.73
C GLY A 352 6.71 10.14 -0.22
N ILE A 353 6.35 8.95 0.27
CA ILE A 353 6.35 8.58 1.69
C ILE A 353 7.40 7.48 1.92
N SER A 354 8.31 7.71 2.86
CA SER A 354 9.31 6.72 3.25
C SER A 354 9.24 6.37 4.73
N VAL A 355 9.46 5.09 5.03
CA VAL A 355 9.56 4.56 6.41
C VAL A 355 10.92 3.88 6.57
N TYR A 356 11.71 4.31 7.56
CA TYR A 356 13.04 3.75 7.80
C TYR A 356 13.29 3.55 9.29
N GLU A 357 13.98 2.45 9.63
CA GLU A 357 14.41 2.16 11.01
C GLU A 357 13.26 2.26 12.01
N SER A 358 12.05 1.88 11.61
CA SER A 358 10.82 2.09 12.37
C SER A 358 10.07 0.77 12.54
N GLU A 359 9.20 0.71 13.54
CA GLU A 359 8.36 -0.46 13.81
C GLU A 359 6.92 -0.07 14.14
N HIS A 360 5.93 -0.93 13.86
CA HIS A 360 4.52 -0.64 14.15
C HIS A 360 4.07 0.68 13.50
N ILE A 361 4.17 0.76 12.18
CA ILE A 361 3.79 1.95 11.40
C ILE A 361 2.65 1.59 10.47
N ILE A 362 1.59 2.41 10.46
CA ILE A 362 0.47 2.30 9.53
C ILE A 362 0.50 3.51 8.60
N ILE A 363 0.63 3.27 7.31
CA ILE A 363 0.46 4.26 6.24
C ILE A 363 -0.85 3.93 5.55
N ARG A 364 -1.87 4.78 5.72
CA ARG A 364 -3.21 4.48 5.22
C ARG A 364 -3.97 5.61 4.56
N ASP A 365 -4.84 5.27 3.62
CA ASP A 365 -5.77 6.21 2.98
C ASP A 365 -5.08 7.45 2.39
N ASN A 366 -3.81 7.32 1.97
CA ASN A 366 -3.07 8.42 1.34
C ASN A 366 -3.17 8.33 -0.18
N LYS A 367 -3.17 9.49 -0.82
CA LYS A 367 -3.00 9.64 -2.27
C LYS A 367 -1.56 10.07 -2.54
N VAL A 368 -0.77 9.25 -3.22
CA VAL A 368 0.65 9.55 -3.47
C VAL A 368 0.94 9.50 -4.95
N HIS A 369 1.28 10.64 -5.54
CA HIS A 369 1.38 10.72 -6.98
C HIS A 369 2.37 11.73 -7.54
N ASP A 370 2.68 11.58 -8.82
CA ASP A 370 3.59 12.45 -9.55
C ASP A 370 4.94 12.56 -8.84
N VAL A 371 5.55 11.41 -8.57
CA VAL A 371 6.82 11.26 -7.83
C VAL A 371 7.89 10.62 -8.71
N GLN A 372 9.07 11.25 -8.77
CA GLN A 372 10.15 10.86 -9.68
C GLN A 372 10.95 9.64 -9.20
N THR A 373 10.57 9.03 -8.08
CA THR A 373 11.14 7.76 -7.61
C THR A 373 10.05 6.83 -7.06
N ARG A 374 10.21 6.29 -5.83
CA ARG A 374 9.23 5.42 -5.16
C ARG A 374 8.10 6.24 -4.53
N GLY A 375 6.86 5.83 -4.77
CA GLY A 375 5.66 6.39 -4.13
C GLY A 375 5.66 6.17 -2.62
N ILE A 376 5.42 4.93 -2.19
CA ILE A 376 5.39 4.55 -0.78
C ILE A 376 6.35 3.37 -0.56
N GLY A 377 7.08 3.37 0.55
CA GLY A 377 7.76 2.17 1.00
C GLY A 377 8.93 2.44 1.94
N GLY A 378 9.61 1.38 2.35
CA GLY A 378 10.57 1.50 3.42
C GLY A 378 11.15 0.17 3.88
N SER A 379 11.72 0.20 5.08
CA SER A 379 12.25 -0.96 5.81
C SER A 379 11.92 -0.87 7.30
N GLY A 380 11.59 -2.00 7.93
CA GLY A 380 11.18 -2.04 9.34
C GLY A 380 10.41 -3.31 9.73
N HIS A 381 9.80 -3.28 10.92
CA HIS A 381 8.98 -4.38 11.48
C HIS A 381 7.53 -3.94 11.67
N TYR A 382 6.55 -4.82 11.46
CA TYR A 382 5.15 -4.48 11.73
C TYR A 382 4.70 -3.24 10.92
N LEU A 383 4.95 -3.28 9.60
CA LEU A 383 4.58 -2.19 8.71
C LEU A 383 3.29 -2.53 7.97
N THR A 384 2.30 -1.65 8.03
CA THR A 384 1.04 -1.78 7.29
C THR A 384 0.91 -0.65 6.28
N PHE A 385 0.66 -1.01 5.04
CA PHE A 385 0.32 -0.10 3.95
C PHE A 385 -1.08 -0.47 3.48
N GLU A 386 -2.08 0.32 3.84
CA GLU A 386 -3.49 -0.03 3.58
C GLU A 386 -4.30 1.09 2.91
N GLY A 387 -5.17 0.75 1.96
CA GLY A 387 -6.10 1.73 1.38
C GLY A 387 -5.44 2.90 0.63
N ASN A 388 -4.14 2.82 0.31
CA ASN A 388 -3.46 3.93 -0.36
C ASN A 388 -3.72 3.87 -1.87
N GLU A 389 -3.83 5.05 -2.46
CA GLU A 389 -3.89 5.26 -3.91
C GLU A 389 -2.55 5.81 -4.38
N VAL A 390 -1.85 5.08 -5.26
CA VAL A 390 -0.51 5.42 -5.71
C VAL A 390 -0.47 5.42 -7.23
N TRP A 391 -0.14 6.55 -7.84
CA TRP A 391 0.02 6.61 -9.30
C TRP A 391 1.16 7.51 -9.75
N ASN A 392 1.62 7.32 -10.99
CA ASN A 392 2.67 8.14 -11.58
C ASN A 392 3.95 8.20 -10.69
N ALA A 393 4.42 7.03 -10.27
CA ALA A 393 5.72 6.86 -9.65
C ALA A 393 6.72 6.26 -10.65
N VAL A 394 7.99 6.67 -10.58
CA VAL A 394 9.02 6.28 -11.58
C VAL A 394 9.86 5.08 -11.14
N ARG A 395 10.03 4.75 -9.85
CA ARG A 395 10.94 3.65 -9.43
C ARG A 395 10.38 2.63 -8.47
#